data_AF-A0A2S9X447-F1
#
_entry.id   AF-A0A2S9X447-F1
#
_cell.length_a   1.000
_cell.length_b   1.000
_cell.length_c   1.000
_cell.angle_alpha   90.00
_cell.angle_beta   90.00
_cell.angle_gamma   90.00
#
_symmetry.space_group_name_H-M   'P 1'
#
loop_
_entity.id
_entity.type
_entity.pdbx_description
1 polymer ?
#
loop_
_entity_poly.entity_id
_entity_poly.type
_entity_poly.pdbx_seq_one_letter_code
_entity_poly.pdbx_strand_id
1 'polypeptide(L)'
;MSARDSILQKLRAAPRQERSRPDLAGHFQHFSKPDDEVARLRHWAAMMRAVKTDILWTREAEWDTDLAGWLAAHPQDSILLSDTPHGRKLAQRLEGVDKAPRIVWFDRDVDGWKPELFDIAAGFTAVRCGIAATGTLVLWPDEAEPRTMSLVPPLHIALFDAANLYPDFYSAMKGENWAAGMPTNALLVSGPSKTADIQQTLAYGAHGPRELLVLAVLPPRIAIHDVEGGGR
;
A
#
# COMPACT_ATOMS: atom_id res chain seq x y z
N MET A 1 46.11 2.88 -13.52
CA MET A 1 45.09 2.29 -12.62
C MET A 1 44.14 3.40 -12.21
N SER A 2 42.83 3.25 -12.39
CA SER A 2 41.88 4.31 -12.00
C SER A 2 41.68 4.34 -10.48
N ALA A 3 41.23 5.47 -9.93
CA ALA A 3 40.89 5.58 -8.51
C ALA A 3 39.81 4.54 -8.09
N ARG A 4 38.86 4.24 -8.99
CA ARG A 4 37.84 3.20 -8.79
C ARG A 4 38.47 1.82 -8.60
N ASP A 5 39.45 1.46 -9.42
CA ASP A 5 40.11 0.15 -9.33
C ASP A 5 40.87 0.00 -8.02
N SER A 6 41.57 1.05 -7.59
CA SER A 6 42.30 1.08 -6.32
C SER A 6 41.37 0.92 -5.10
N ILE A 7 40.23 1.60 -5.11
CA ILE A 7 39.21 1.47 -4.04
C ILE A 7 38.63 0.06 -4.02
N LEU A 8 38.20 -0.48 -5.18
CA LEU A 8 37.63 -1.82 -5.24
C LEU A 8 38.64 -2.91 -4.86
N GLN A 9 39.91 -2.74 -5.23
CA GLN A 9 40.97 -3.66 -4.84
C GLN A 9 41.19 -3.65 -3.32
N LYS A 10 41.22 -2.48 -2.68
CA LYS A 10 41.30 -2.37 -1.21
C LYS A 10 40.09 -2.99 -0.52
N LEU A 11 38.88 -2.77 -1.03
CA LEU A 11 37.65 -3.38 -0.48
C LEU A 11 37.63 -4.91 -0.61
N ARG A 12 38.16 -5.45 -1.72
CA ARG A 12 38.26 -6.90 -1.93
C ARG A 12 39.36 -7.54 -1.07
N ALA A 13 40.47 -6.83 -0.86
CA ALA A 13 41.60 -7.28 -0.04
C ALA A 13 41.39 -7.08 1.47
N ALA A 14 40.37 -6.31 1.88
CA ALA A 14 40.05 -6.11 3.28
C ALA A 14 39.70 -7.44 3.96
N PRO A 15 40.23 -7.73 5.16
CA PRO A 15 39.90 -8.95 5.88
C PRO A 15 38.39 -9.03 6.12
N ARG A 16 37.76 -10.09 5.60
CA ARG A 16 36.35 -10.36 5.87
C ARG A 16 36.25 -11.12 7.18
N GLN A 17 35.68 -10.47 8.19
CA GLN A 17 35.28 -11.18 9.40
C GLN A 17 34.02 -11.98 9.06
N GLU A 18 34.12 -13.31 9.02
CA GLU A 18 32.93 -14.17 8.97
C GLU A 18 32.20 -14.05 10.30
N ARG A 19 31.07 -13.35 10.29
CA ARG A 19 30.14 -13.30 11.41
C ARG A 19 29.07 -14.35 11.18
N SER A 20 28.81 -15.18 12.18
CA SER A 20 27.65 -16.06 12.18
C SER A 20 26.38 -15.22 12.02
N ARG A 21 25.49 -15.65 11.13
CA ARG A 21 24.18 -15.00 11.00
C ARG A 21 23.40 -15.18 12.31
N PRO A 22 22.77 -14.14 12.86
CA PRO A 22 21.91 -14.29 14.01
C PRO A 22 20.72 -15.19 13.66
N ASP A 23 20.24 -15.95 14.65
CA ASP A 23 18.99 -16.71 14.52
C ASP A 23 17.79 -15.76 14.57
N LEU A 24 17.43 -15.23 13.41
CA LEU A 24 16.26 -14.36 13.27
C LEU A 24 14.96 -15.13 13.47
N ALA A 25 14.90 -16.40 13.06
CA ALA A 25 13.68 -17.19 13.18
C ALA A 25 13.32 -17.42 14.66
N GLY A 26 14.28 -17.86 15.47
CA GLY A 26 14.10 -17.99 16.91
C GLY A 26 13.80 -16.67 17.60
N HIS A 27 14.42 -15.56 17.17
CA HIS A 27 14.14 -14.23 17.71
C HIS A 27 12.68 -13.80 17.51
N PHE A 28 12.15 -13.92 16.29
CA PHE A 28 10.78 -13.50 15.98
C PHE A 28 9.73 -14.47 16.49
N GLN A 29 10.04 -15.76 16.59
CA GLN A 29 9.14 -16.76 17.17
C GLN A 29 8.76 -16.46 18.62
N HIS A 30 9.63 -15.79 19.38
CA HIS A 30 9.34 -15.34 20.75
C HIS A 30 8.23 -14.29 20.82
N PHE A 31 8.03 -13.51 19.75
CA PHE A 31 7.02 -12.46 19.66
C PHE A 31 5.75 -12.93 18.94
N SER A 32 5.78 -14.11 18.31
CA SER A 32 4.64 -14.67 17.62
C SER A 32 3.55 -15.09 18.61
N LYS A 33 2.37 -14.49 18.48
CA LYS A 33 1.15 -14.92 19.18
C LYS A 33 0.47 -16.05 18.38
N PRO A 34 -0.41 -16.86 19.00
CA PRO A 34 -1.28 -17.77 18.27
C PRO A 34 -2.00 -17.03 17.15
N ASP A 35 -1.98 -17.61 15.95
CA ASP A 35 -2.49 -16.91 14.77
C ASP A 35 -4.02 -16.96 14.70
N ASP A 36 -4.66 -15.83 14.96
CA ASP A 36 -6.08 -15.61 14.72
C ASP A 36 -6.22 -14.53 13.63
N GLU A 37 -6.60 -14.99 12.43
CA GLU A 37 -6.71 -14.15 11.24
C GLU A 37 -7.74 -13.03 11.41
N VAL A 38 -8.86 -13.29 12.09
CA VAL A 38 -9.91 -12.28 12.34
C VAL A 38 -9.41 -11.24 13.35
N ALA A 39 -8.78 -11.69 14.44
CA ALA A 39 -8.18 -10.77 15.41
C ALA A 39 -7.08 -9.90 14.76
N ARG A 40 -6.30 -10.48 13.86
CA ARG A 40 -5.27 -9.79 13.10
C ARG A 40 -5.86 -8.71 12.19
N LEU A 41 -6.92 -9.02 11.45
CA LEU A 41 -7.65 -8.05 10.62
C LEU A 41 -8.28 -6.93 11.45
N ARG A 42 -8.93 -7.26 12.57
CA ARG A 42 -9.49 -6.26 13.51
C ARG A 42 -8.40 -5.34 14.04
N HIS A 43 -7.25 -5.89 14.43
CA HIS A 43 -6.13 -5.11 14.94
C HIS A 43 -5.57 -4.16 13.88
N TRP A 44 -5.29 -4.69 12.68
CA TRP A 44 -4.83 -3.89 11.54
C TRP A 44 -5.80 -2.75 11.21
N ALA A 45 -7.10 -3.05 11.14
CA ALA A 45 -8.13 -2.08 10.84
C ALA A 45 -8.27 -1.01 11.92
N ALA A 46 -8.16 -1.39 13.21
CA ALA A 46 -8.17 -0.44 14.32
C ALA A 46 -6.98 0.54 14.23
N MET A 47 -5.78 0.04 13.89
CA MET A 47 -4.59 0.90 13.71
C MET A 47 -4.76 1.87 12.53
N MET A 48 -5.22 1.37 11.39
CA MET A 48 -5.47 2.20 10.20
C MET A 48 -6.54 3.28 10.46
N ARG A 49 -7.65 2.92 11.10
CA ARG A 49 -8.69 3.89 11.47
C ARG A 49 -8.23 4.90 12.52
N ALA A 50 -7.34 4.51 13.44
CA ALA A 50 -6.75 5.43 14.42
C ALA A 50 -5.95 6.57 13.77
N VAL A 51 -5.43 6.34 12.57
CA VAL A 51 -4.73 7.36 11.76
C VAL A 51 -5.59 7.92 10.61
N LYS A 52 -6.92 7.81 10.72
CA LYS A 52 -7.90 8.39 9.76
C LYS A 52 -7.86 7.77 8.37
N THR A 53 -7.52 6.50 8.28
CA THR A 53 -7.71 5.71 7.05
C THR A 53 -9.15 5.19 7.00
N ASP A 54 -9.80 5.37 5.86
CA ASP A 54 -11.10 4.74 5.59
C ASP A 54 -10.88 3.32 5.06
N ILE A 55 -11.71 2.40 5.51
CA ILE A 55 -11.64 0.99 5.11
C ILE A 55 -13.02 0.57 4.63
N LEU A 56 -13.08 0.16 3.36
CA LEU A 56 -14.25 -0.46 2.76
C LEU A 56 -13.99 -1.97 2.67
N TRP A 57 -14.63 -2.75 3.54
CA TRP A 57 -14.57 -4.21 3.49
C TRP A 57 -15.45 -4.70 2.34
N THR A 58 -14.90 -5.57 1.50
CA THR A 58 -15.58 -6.03 0.28
C THR A 58 -15.18 -7.47 -0.09
N ARG A 59 -15.67 -7.96 -1.23
CA ARG A 59 -15.40 -9.26 -1.83
C ARG A 59 -14.74 -9.09 -3.19
N GLU A 60 -14.02 -10.13 -3.62
CA GLU A 60 -13.31 -10.13 -4.92
C GLU A 60 -14.25 -9.87 -6.11
N ALA A 61 -15.49 -10.37 -6.02
CA ALA A 61 -16.50 -10.19 -7.05
C ALA A 61 -17.16 -8.80 -7.04
N GLU A 62 -17.10 -8.07 -5.92
CA GLU A 62 -17.95 -6.91 -5.64
C GLU A 62 -17.15 -5.61 -5.48
N TRP A 63 -15.83 -5.68 -5.28
CA TRP A 63 -14.99 -4.54 -4.94
C TRP A 63 -15.12 -3.36 -5.92
N ASP A 64 -15.27 -3.62 -7.21
CA ASP A 64 -15.42 -2.58 -8.24
C ASP A 64 -16.78 -1.87 -8.09
N THR A 65 -17.82 -2.63 -7.77
CA THR A 65 -19.17 -2.10 -7.54
C THR A 65 -19.21 -1.28 -6.25
N ASP A 66 -18.61 -1.79 -5.18
CA ASP A 66 -18.53 -1.10 -3.89
C ASP A 66 -17.72 0.20 -4.00
N LEU A 67 -16.60 0.17 -4.73
CA LEU A 67 -15.81 1.38 -5.00
C LEU A 67 -16.58 2.39 -5.85
N ALA A 68 -17.31 1.95 -6.88
CA ALA A 68 -18.16 2.85 -7.67
C ALA A 68 -19.26 3.50 -6.81
N GLY A 69 -19.87 2.74 -5.90
CA GLY A 69 -20.83 3.26 -4.93
C GLY A 69 -20.21 4.28 -3.97
N TRP A 70 -19.00 3.99 -3.48
CA TRP A 70 -18.25 4.93 -2.63
C TRP A 70 -17.90 6.23 -3.37
N LEU A 71 -17.44 6.14 -4.63
CA LEU A 71 -17.11 7.29 -5.48
C LEU A 71 -18.34 8.15 -5.81
N ALA A 72 -19.53 7.53 -5.96
CA ALA A 72 -20.77 8.27 -6.14
C ALA A 72 -21.15 9.08 -4.88
N ALA A 73 -20.85 8.56 -3.68
CA ALA A 73 -21.06 9.24 -2.41
C ALA A 73 -19.97 10.26 -2.07
N HIS A 74 -18.76 10.09 -2.61
CA HIS A 74 -17.59 10.95 -2.40
C HIS A 74 -17.01 11.39 -3.76
N PRO A 75 -17.71 12.29 -4.49
CA PRO A 75 -17.35 12.64 -5.86
C PRO A 75 -15.90 13.12 -5.98
N GLN A 76 -15.20 12.59 -6.97
CA GLN A 76 -13.84 13.00 -7.33
C GLN A 76 -13.85 13.56 -8.75
N ASP A 77 -13.08 14.61 -9.01
CA ASP A 77 -13.00 15.19 -10.37
C ASP A 77 -12.29 14.25 -11.35
N SER A 78 -11.29 13.50 -10.88
CA SER A 78 -10.52 12.57 -11.68
C SER A 78 -9.94 11.42 -10.87
N ILE A 79 -9.71 10.29 -11.55
CA ILE A 79 -9.04 9.12 -10.99
C ILE A 79 -7.98 8.63 -11.96
N LEU A 80 -6.76 8.43 -11.46
CA LEU A 80 -5.64 7.86 -12.22
C LEU A 80 -5.65 6.35 -12.08
N LEU A 81 -5.76 5.67 -13.22
CA LEU A 81 -5.76 4.22 -13.37
C LEU A 81 -4.59 3.77 -14.24
N SER A 82 -4.13 2.54 -14.05
CA SER A 82 -3.13 1.89 -14.90
C SER A 82 -3.76 0.77 -15.73
N ASP A 83 -3.11 0.34 -16.81
CA ASP A 83 -3.57 -0.79 -17.64
C ASP A 83 -3.30 -2.17 -17.00
N THR A 84 -3.66 -2.30 -15.72
CA THR A 84 -3.64 -3.53 -14.95
C THR A 84 -5.01 -4.21 -15.02
N PRO A 85 -5.13 -5.51 -14.67
CA PRO A 85 -6.43 -6.18 -14.60
C PRO A 85 -7.45 -5.45 -13.73
N HIS A 86 -7.05 -4.94 -12.57
CA HIS A 86 -7.92 -4.17 -11.68
C HIS A 86 -8.21 -2.77 -12.21
N GLY A 87 -7.23 -2.07 -12.81
CA GLY A 87 -7.47 -0.77 -13.44
C GLY A 87 -8.51 -0.85 -14.56
N ARG A 88 -8.39 -1.84 -15.47
CA ARG A 88 -9.40 -2.09 -16.52
C ARG A 88 -10.76 -2.47 -15.96
N LYS A 89 -10.82 -3.31 -14.92
CA LYS A 89 -12.08 -3.72 -14.29
C LYS A 89 -12.82 -2.52 -13.70
N LEU A 90 -12.11 -1.64 -12.98
CA LEU A 90 -12.69 -0.41 -12.44
C LEU A 90 -13.14 0.54 -13.55
N ALA A 91 -12.34 0.72 -14.60
CA ALA A 91 -12.71 1.57 -15.73
C ALA A 91 -13.99 1.12 -16.41
N GLN A 92 -14.12 -0.19 -16.66
CA GLN A 92 -15.34 -0.77 -17.22
C GLN A 92 -16.56 -0.56 -16.29
N ARG A 93 -16.36 -0.67 -14.98
CA ARG A 93 -17.44 -0.42 -14.00
C ARG A 93 -17.93 1.03 -14.01
N LEU A 94 -17.02 1.98 -14.20
CA LEU A 94 -17.34 3.41 -14.20
C LEU A 94 -17.93 3.89 -15.52
N GLU A 95 -17.87 3.09 -16.59
CA GLU A 95 -18.46 3.43 -17.88
C GLU A 95 -19.98 3.59 -17.77
N GLY A 96 -20.49 4.76 -18.15
CA GLY A 96 -21.93 5.07 -18.11
C GLY A 96 -22.50 5.35 -16.72
N VAL A 97 -21.68 5.37 -15.66
CA VAL A 97 -22.09 5.79 -14.31
C VAL A 97 -22.23 7.31 -14.28
N ASP A 98 -23.40 7.80 -13.84
CA ASP A 98 -23.63 9.24 -13.69
C ASP A 98 -22.64 9.86 -12.69
N LYS A 99 -22.03 10.99 -13.06
CA LYS A 99 -21.01 11.70 -12.27
C LYS A 99 -19.78 10.87 -11.88
N ALA A 100 -19.44 9.82 -12.64
CA ALA A 100 -18.17 9.12 -12.46
C ALA A 100 -16.99 10.09 -12.63
N PRO A 101 -15.88 9.90 -11.88
CA PRO A 101 -14.66 10.68 -12.06
C PRO A 101 -14.13 10.52 -13.48
N ARG A 102 -13.50 11.57 -14.02
CA ARG A 102 -12.77 11.45 -15.29
C ARG A 102 -11.63 10.46 -15.10
N ILE A 103 -11.65 9.37 -15.87
CA ILE A 103 -10.55 8.41 -15.89
C ILE A 103 -9.36 9.03 -16.63
N VAL A 104 -8.22 9.02 -15.97
CA VAL A 104 -6.92 9.37 -16.53
C VAL A 104 -6.09 8.09 -16.54
N TRP A 105 -5.55 7.70 -17.70
CA TRP A 105 -4.76 6.48 -17.84
C TRP A 105 -3.28 6.78 -17.68
N PHE A 106 -2.59 6.05 -16.80
CA PHE A 106 -1.13 6.07 -16.72
C PHE A 106 -0.55 5.27 -17.91
N ASP A 107 -0.27 5.95 -19.02
CA ASP A 107 0.05 5.38 -20.33
C ASP A 107 1.38 5.86 -20.93
N ARG A 108 2.13 6.66 -20.17
CA ARG A 108 3.40 7.30 -20.56
C ARG A 108 4.43 7.15 -19.45
N ASP A 109 5.70 7.30 -19.80
CA ASP A 109 6.79 7.33 -18.81
C ASP A 109 6.58 8.41 -17.74
N VAL A 110 6.94 8.07 -16.50
CA VAL A 110 6.72 8.92 -15.31
C VAL A 110 7.28 10.35 -15.43
N ASP A 111 8.34 10.55 -16.21
CA ASP A 111 8.91 11.89 -16.42
C ASP A 111 7.99 12.83 -17.20
N GLY A 112 7.08 12.29 -18.02
CA GLY A 112 6.06 13.05 -18.75
C GLY A 112 4.87 13.47 -17.89
N TRP A 113 4.72 12.91 -16.68
CA TRP A 113 3.53 13.07 -15.85
C TRP A 113 3.59 14.18 -14.80
N LYS A 114 4.77 14.74 -14.53
CA LYS A 114 5.01 15.59 -13.33
C LYS A 114 4.02 16.74 -13.16
N PRO A 115 3.62 17.52 -14.18
CA PRO A 115 2.65 18.60 -14.00
C PRO A 115 1.23 18.08 -13.78
N GLU A 116 0.81 17.10 -14.60
CA GLU A 116 -0.56 16.59 -14.64
C GLU A 116 -0.93 15.82 -13.37
N LEU A 117 0.04 15.12 -12.75
CA LEU A 117 -0.20 14.35 -11.52
C LEU A 117 -0.72 15.18 -10.34
N PHE A 118 -0.37 16.47 -10.27
CA PHE A 118 -0.83 17.36 -9.19
C PHE A 118 -2.29 17.81 -9.36
N ASP A 119 -2.84 17.70 -10.57
CA ASP A 119 -4.24 18.04 -10.89
C ASP A 119 -5.17 16.83 -10.79
N ILE A 120 -4.63 15.65 -10.46
CA ILE A 120 -5.38 14.40 -10.31
C ILE A 120 -5.89 14.30 -8.88
N ALA A 121 -7.19 14.03 -8.73
CA ALA A 121 -7.83 13.97 -7.41
C ALA A 121 -7.58 12.65 -6.67
N ALA A 122 -7.59 11.52 -7.38
CA ALA A 122 -7.38 10.20 -6.78
C ALA A 122 -6.41 9.33 -7.59
N GLY A 123 -5.56 8.56 -6.90
CA GLY A 123 -4.74 7.51 -7.49
C GLY A 123 -5.19 6.12 -7.02
N PHE A 124 -5.30 5.17 -7.93
CA PHE A 124 -5.69 3.79 -7.63
C PHE A 124 -4.52 2.84 -7.85
N THR A 125 -4.16 2.04 -6.85
CA THR A 125 -3.09 1.05 -6.96
C THR A 125 -3.43 -0.25 -6.24
N ALA A 126 -2.80 -1.35 -6.65
CA ALA A 126 -2.83 -2.58 -5.86
C ALA A 126 -1.88 -2.49 -4.65
N VAL A 127 -2.18 -3.30 -3.63
CA VAL A 127 -1.32 -3.54 -2.47
C VAL A 127 -0.71 -4.92 -2.58
N ARG A 128 0.58 -5.03 -2.28
CA ARG A 128 1.30 -6.30 -2.27
C ARG A 128 0.88 -7.17 -1.08
N CYS A 129 0.98 -6.63 0.13
CA CYS A 129 0.58 -7.30 1.37
C CYS A 129 0.33 -6.29 2.49
N GLY A 130 -0.21 -6.75 3.62
CA GLY A 130 -0.40 -5.96 4.83
C GLY A 130 0.47 -6.47 5.99
N ILE A 131 0.71 -5.60 6.98
CA ILE A 131 1.38 -5.94 8.24
C ILE A 131 0.48 -5.50 9.40
N ALA A 132 0.02 -6.47 10.18
CA ALA A 132 -0.98 -6.21 11.20
C ALA A 132 -0.42 -5.51 12.44
N ALA A 133 0.76 -5.93 12.93
CA ALA A 133 1.36 -5.36 14.15
C ALA A 133 1.62 -3.85 14.07
N THR A 134 1.72 -3.29 12.87
CA THR A 134 1.98 -1.86 12.63
C THR A 134 0.85 -1.15 11.90
N GLY A 135 -0.22 -1.84 11.51
CA GLY A 135 -1.28 -1.25 10.69
C GLY A 135 -0.75 -0.69 9.38
N THR A 136 -0.02 -1.50 8.61
CA THR A 136 0.71 -1.05 7.42
C THR A 136 0.26 -1.80 6.17
N LEU A 137 0.27 -1.13 5.03
CA LEU A 137 0.21 -1.72 3.69
C LEU A 137 1.59 -1.63 3.04
N VAL A 138 1.97 -2.67 2.32
CA VAL A 138 3.19 -2.73 1.52
C VAL A 138 2.80 -2.60 0.05
N LEU A 139 3.37 -1.62 -0.64
CA LEU A 139 3.28 -1.50 -2.08
C LEU A 139 4.66 -1.73 -2.67
N TRP A 140 4.70 -2.44 -3.80
CA TRP A 140 5.89 -2.63 -4.63
C TRP A 140 5.64 -1.98 -5.99
N PRO A 141 5.93 -0.68 -6.12
CA PRO A 141 5.75 0.02 -7.38
C PRO A 141 6.55 -0.59 -8.52
N ASP A 142 5.95 -0.58 -9.70
CA ASP A 142 6.55 -1.02 -10.95
C ASP A 142 6.28 0.02 -12.06
N GLU A 143 6.52 -0.36 -13.32
CA GLU A 143 6.32 0.52 -14.47
C GLU A 143 4.84 0.82 -14.72
N ALA A 144 3.93 -0.09 -14.36
CA ALA A 144 2.49 0.09 -14.53
C ALA A 144 1.92 0.94 -13.40
N GLU A 145 2.35 0.71 -12.16
CA GLU A 145 1.91 1.43 -10.96
C GLU A 145 3.09 2.09 -10.24
N PRO A 146 3.68 3.17 -10.79
CA PRO A 146 4.79 3.83 -10.15
C PRO A 146 4.36 4.51 -8.84
N ARG A 147 5.34 4.71 -7.94
CA ARG A 147 5.11 5.28 -6.61
C ARG A 147 4.37 6.63 -6.62
N THR A 148 4.47 7.39 -7.71
CA THR A 148 3.78 8.67 -7.85
C THR A 148 2.27 8.52 -7.84
N MET A 149 1.72 7.39 -8.31
CA MET A 149 0.29 7.13 -8.29
C MET A 149 -0.27 7.01 -6.87
N SER A 150 0.51 6.42 -5.95
CA SER A 150 0.13 6.30 -4.54
C SER A 150 0.57 7.46 -3.67
N LEU A 151 1.42 8.37 -4.17
CA LEU A 151 2.04 9.42 -3.37
C LEU A 151 1.65 10.85 -3.75
N VAL A 152 1.27 11.12 -5.01
CA VAL A 152 1.02 12.50 -5.47
C VAL A 152 -0.45 12.89 -5.36
N PRO A 153 -1.42 12.09 -5.84
CA PRO A 153 -2.83 12.44 -5.69
C PRO A 153 -3.23 12.62 -4.21
N PRO A 154 -4.11 13.59 -3.89
CA PRO A 154 -4.51 13.85 -2.52
C PRO A 154 -5.31 12.69 -1.90
N LEU A 155 -5.98 11.87 -2.71
CA LEU A 155 -6.60 10.61 -2.30
C LEU A 155 -5.83 9.42 -2.89
N HIS A 156 -5.35 8.52 -2.03
CA HIS A 156 -4.87 7.20 -2.46
C HIS A 156 -5.95 6.15 -2.18
N ILE A 157 -6.36 5.44 -3.22
CA ILE A 157 -7.28 4.30 -3.15
C ILE A 157 -6.45 3.03 -3.34
N ALA A 158 -6.38 2.21 -2.30
CA ALA A 158 -5.54 1.03 -2.24
C ALA A 158 -6.38 -0.25 -2.29
N LEU A 159 -6.26 -1.05 -3.36
CA LEU A 159 -6.89 -2.35 -3.45
C LEU A 159 -6.04 -3.39 -2.70
N PHE A 160 -6.58 -3.93 -1.60
CA PHE A 160 -5.86 -4.83 -0.70
C PHE A 160 -6.55 -6.19 -0.58
N ASP A 161 -5.87 -7.25 -1.02
CA ASP A 161 -6.24 -8.62 -0.70
C ASP A 161 -5.89 -8.92 0.77
N ALA A 162 -6.91 -8.96 1.62
CA ALA A 162 -6.78 -9.13 3.05
C ALA A 162 -6.29 -10.54 3.45
N ALA A 163 -6.31 -11.51 2.54
CA ALA A 163 -5.67 -12.80 2.76
C ALA A 163 -4.13 -12.69 2.88
N ASN A 164 -3.55 -11.63 2.29
CA ASN A 164 -2.11 -11.35 2.34
C ASN A 164 -1.75 -10.41 3.51
N LEU A 165 -2.46 -10.52 4.64
CA LEU A 165 -2.14 -9.82 5.88
C LEU A 165 -1.23 -10.65 6.76
N TYR A 166 0.00 -10.22 6.94
CA TYR A 166 0.98 -10.88 7.81
C TYR A 166 0.92 -10.33 9.24
N PRO A 167 1.25 -11.15 10.26
CA PRO A 167 1.25 -10.69 11.64
C PRO A 167 2.28 -9.59 11.90
N ASP A 168 3.47 -9.70 11.31
CA ASP A 168 4.59 -8.78 11.50
C ASP A 168 5.45 -8.63 10.24
N PHE A 169 6.38 -7.67 10.26
CA PHE A 169 7.20 -7.34 9.10
C PHE A 169 8.17 -8.46 8.70
N TYR A 170 8.69 -9.23 9.67
CA TYR A 170 9.59 -10.35 9.37
C TYR A 170 8.84 -11.46 8.63
N SER A 171 7.63 -11.77 9.08
CA SER A 171 6.71 -12.72 8.44
C SER A 171 6.35 -12.26 7.03
N ALA A 172 6.06 -10.97 6.83
CA ALA A 172 5.81 -10.40 5.51
C ALA A 172 7.02 -10.55 4.58
N MET A 173 8.22 -10.18 5.04
CA MET A 173 9.45 -10.31 4.25
C MET A 173 9.74 -11.75 3.83
N LYS A 174 9.46 -12.71 4.72
CA LYS A 174 9.64 -14.15 4.47
C LYS A 174 8.58 -14.70 3.53
N GLY A 175 7.29 -14.44 3.80
CA GLY A 175 6.17 -14.93 3.01
C GLY A 175 6.18 -14.39 1.58
N GLU A 176 6.52 -13.11 1.41
CA GLU A 176 6.67 -12.46 0.10
C GLU A 176 8.06 -12.69 -0.53
N ASN A 177 8.95 -13.45 0.12
CA ASN A 177 10.29 -13.80 -0.37
C ASN A 177 11.11 -12.60 -0.89
N TRP A 178 11.20 -11.54 -0.10
CA TRP A 178 11.82 -10.27 -0.53
C TRP A 178 13.27 -10.44 -0.99
N ALA A 179 13.99 -11.42 -0.46
CA ALA A 179 15.38 -11.70 -0.81
C ALA A 179 15.57 -12.16 -2.27
N ALA A 180 14.53 -12.70 -2.92
CA ALA A 180 14.62 -13.22 -4.28
C ALA A 180 14.37 -12.17 -5.37
N GLY A 181 13.78 -11.02 -5.05
CA GLY A 181 13.34 -10.07 -6.08
C GLY A 181 12.71 -8.81 -5.51
N MET A 182 13.44 -8.10 -4.65
CA MET A 182 12.99 -6.81 -4.12
C MET A 182 12.89 -5.77 -5.26
N PRO A 183 11.83 -4.96 -5.30
CA PRO A 183 11.72 -3.87 -6.28
C PRO A 183 12.78 -2.80 -6.04
N THR A 184 12.93 -1.88 -7.01
CA THR A 184 13.78 -0.69 -6.85
C THR A 184 13.30 0.23 -5.71
N ASN A 185 12.04 0.09 -5.31
CA ASN A 185 11.37 0.82 -4.26
C ASN A 185 10.30 -0.07 -3.60
N ALA A 186 10.24 -0.06 -2.26
CA ALA A 186 9.10 -0.59 -1.51
C ALA A 186 8.52 0.52 -0.64
N LEU A 187 7.20 0.69 -0.64
CA LEU A 187 6.50 1.67 0.18
C LEU A 187 5.78 0.95 1.33
N LEU A 188 6.01 1.42 2.56
CA LEU A 188 5.29 0.97 3.75
C LEU A 188 4.35 2.08 4.20
N VAL A 189 3.08 1.98 3.82
CA VAL A 189 2.04 2.98 4.04
C VAL A 189 1.27 2.62 5.30
N SER A 190 1.40 3.42 6.36
CA SER A 190 0.75 3.17 7.67
C SER A 190 -0.31 4.23 7.99
N GLY A 191 -1.01 4.71 6.97
CA GLY A 191 -1.99 5.79 7.02
C GLY A 191 -1.72 6.91 6.00
N PRO A 192 -2.59 7.94 5.95
CA PRO A 192 -2.38 9.13 5.12
C PRO A 192 -1.10 9.88 5.47
N SER A 193 -0.58 10.64 4.52
CA SER A 193 0.62 11.45 4.74
C SER A 193 0.36 12.55 5.75
N LYS A 194 1.23 12.65 6.74
CA LYS A 194 1.12 13.58 7.85
C LYS A 194 2.49 14.16 8.17
N THR A 195 2.54 15.48 8.30
CA THR A 195 3.69 16.19 8.85
C THR A 195 3.28 16.82 10.17
N ALA A 196 3.96 16.45 11.25
CA ALA A 196 3.81 17.11 12.55
C ALA A 196 4.81 18.26 12.75
N ASP A 197 5.54 18.62 11.70
CA ASP A 197 6.79 19.38 11.79
C ASP A 197 6.68 20.78 11.17
N ILE A 198 5.77 21.61 11.72
CA ILE A 198 5.83 23.07 11.83
C ILE A 198 4.68 23.47 12.79
N GLN A 199 5.03 24.00 13.96
CA GLN A 199 4.11 24.63 14.95
C GLN A 199 3.11 23.72 15.72
N GLN A 200 3.38 22.42 15.90
CA GLN A 200 2.54 21.49 16.70
C GLN A 200 1.08 21.35 16.23
N THR A 201 0.75 21.88 15.05
CA THR A 201 -0.56 21.69 14.42
C THR A 201 -0.44 20.60 13.38
N LEU A 202 -1.33 19.62 13.46
CA LEU A 202 -1.35 18.49 12.54
C LEU A 202 -1.82 18.96 11.15
N ALA A 203 -0.91 18.97 10.18
CA ALA A 203 -1.23 19.18 8.77
C ALA A 203 -1.17 17.85 8.02
N TYR A 204 -2.25 17.50 7.32
CA TYR A 204 -2.32 16.34 6.45
C TYR A 204 -1.95 16.72 5.01
N GLY A 205 -1.16 15.87 4.35
CA GLY A 205 -0.80 15.96 2.93
C GLY A 205 0.25 17.00 2.53
N ALA A 206 1.26 17.27 3.36
CA ALA A 206 2.40 18.11 2.96
C ALA A 206 3.40 17.39 2.03
N HIS A 207 3.51 16.06 2.13
CA HIS A 207 4.48 15.24 1.39
C HIS A 207 3.89 13.93 0.83
N GLY A 208 2.55 13.82 0.72
CA GLY A 208 1.85 12.65 0.21
C GLY A 208 0.32 12.81 0.26
N PRO A 209 -0.46 11.74 0.06
CA PRO A 209 -1.92 11.79 0.05
C PRO A 209 -2.47 12.28 1.40
N ARG A 210 -3.49 13.14 1.34
CA ARG A 210 -4.25 13.63 2.51
C ARG A 210 -5.19 12.57 3.04
N GLU A 211 -5.69 11.72 2.16
CA GLU A 211 -6.70 10.71 2.42
C GLU A 211 -6.23 9.35 1.90
N LEU A 212 -6.57 8.29 2.62
CA LEU A 212 -6.31 6.91 2.25
C LEU A 212 -7.61 6.13 2.40
N LEU A 213 -8.09 5.59 1.29
CA LEU A 213 -9.17 4.60 1.25
C LEU A 213 -8.56 3.25 0.96
N VAL A 214 -8.79 2.27 1.85
CA VAL A 214 -8.40 0.89 1.61
C VAL A 214 -9.62 0.08 1.26
N LEU A 215 -9.62 -0.46 0.04
CA LEU A 215 -10.60 -1.43 -0.42
C LEU A 215 -10.10 -2.82 -0.04
N ALA A 216 -10.52 -3.29 1.13
CA ALA A 216 -10.02 -4.51 1.74
C ALA A 216 -10.90 -5.70 1.33
N VAL A 217 -10.39 -6.49 0.37
CA VAL A 217 -11.03 -7.70 -0.15
C VAL A 217 -10.83 -8.84 0.84
N LEU A 218 -11.92 -9.27 1.47
CA LEU A 218 -11.88 -10.37 2.43
C LEU A 218 -11.94 -11.74 1.74
N PRO A 219 -11.14 -12.71 2.20
CA PRO A 219 -11.28 -14.08 1.73
C PRO A 219 -12.67 -14.65 2.08
N PRO A 220 -13.22 -15.59 1.30
CA PRO A 220 -14.57 -16.13 1.52
C PRO A 220 -14.81 -16.74 2.91
N ARG A 221 -13.74 -17.21 3.56
CA ARG A 221 -13.78 -17.82 4.89
C ARG A 221 -14.02 -16.83 6.05
N ILE A 222 -13.94 -15.53 5.81
CA ILE A 222 -14.13 -14.48 6.82
C ILE A 222 -15.38 -13.70 6.49
N ALA A 223 -16.29 -13.54 7.47
CA ALA A 223 -17.47 -12.71 7.28
C ALA A 223 -17.13 -11.23 7.51
N ILE A 224 -17.78 -10.33 6.76
CA ILE A 224 -17.55 -8.87 6.90
C ILE A 224 -17.88 -8.41 8.34
N HIS A 225 -18.99 -8.90 8.92
CA HIS A 225 -19.38 -8.56 10.28
C HIS A 225 -18.35 -9.00 11.34
N ASP A 226 -17.53 -10.01 11.04
CA ASP A 226 -16.46 -10.43 11.94
C ASP A 226 -15.38 -9.35 12.05
N VAL A 227 -15.13 -8.54 11.03
CA VAL A 227 -14.05 -7.54 11.06
C VAL A 227 -14.56 -6.11 11.31
N GLU A 228 -15.85 -5.84 11.14
CA GLU A 228 -16.45 -4.53 11.39
C GLU A 228 -16.65 -4.22 12.89
N GLY A 229 -16.95 -5.23 13.72
CA GLY A 229 -17.38 -5.06 15.13
C GLY A 229 -16.28 -4.79 16.17
N GLY A 230 -15.08 -4.36 15.77
CA GLY A 230 -13.92 -4.21 16.67
C GLY A 230 -13.74 -2.83 17.33
N GLY A 231 -14.58 -1.84 17.00
CA GLY A 231 -14.52 -0.51 17.60
C GLY A 231 -15.34 -0.44 18.88
N ARG A 232 -14.68 -0.21 20.02
CA ARG A 232 -15.33 0.41 21.18
C ARG A 232 -15.57 1.88 20.90
#